data_AF-A0AAU9PCF0-F1
#
_entry.id   AF-A0AAU9PCF0-F1
#
_cell.length_a   1.000
_cell.length_b   1.000
_cell.length_c   1.000
_cell.angle_alpha   90.00
_cell.angle_beta   90.00
_cell.angle_gamma   90.00
#
_symmetry.space_group_name_H-M   'P 1'
#
loop_
_entity.id
_entity.type
_entity.pdbx_description
1 polymer ?
#
loop_
_entity_poly.entity_id
_entity_poly.type
_entity_poly.pdbx_seq_one_letter_code
_entity_poly.pdbx_strand_id
1 'polypeptide(L)'
;MGNDRIWKENLKWEKYGDDLELSFERVGWIRIMGLPLKLWGDHNFVTITGRYGKTISPFDDVYHRGDLSYVKVGILTTMCDRINEEITMATEDKLFKSIS
;
A
#
# COMPACT_ATOMS: atom_id res chain seq x y z
N MET A 1 8.37 -38.96 16.40
CA MET A 1 8.51 -38.97 14.94
C MET A 1 7.24 -38.36 14.38
N GLY A 2 7.35 -37.17 13.81
CA GLY A 2 6.21 -36.32 13.46
C GLY A 2 5.44 -36.83 12.26
N ASN A 3 4.13 -36.57 12.28
CA ASN A 3 3.17 -36.98 11.25
C ASN A 3 3.41 -36.29 9.89
N ASP A 4 4.42 -35.43 9.77
CA ASP A 4 4.78 -34.65 8.58
C ASP A 4 4.88 -35.47 7.30
N ARG A 5 5.43 -36.69 7.38
CA ARG A 5 5.59 -37.55 6.19
C ARG A 5 4.24 -38.04 5.65
N ILE A 6 3.33 -38.38 6.57
CA ILE A 6 1.96 -38.82 6.24
C ILE A 6 1.16 -37.65 5.67
N TRP A 7 1.30 -36.46 6.23
CA TRP A 7 0.65 -35.26 5.71
C TRP A 7 1.16 -34.88 4.31
N LYS A 8 2.48 -34.90 4.08
CA LYS A 8 3.06 -34.62 2.76
C LYS A 8 2.61 -35.61 1.69
N GLU A 9 2.53 -36.91 2.01
CA GLU A 9 2.09 -37.93 1.05
C GLU A 9 0.59 -37.84 0.73
N ASN A 10 -0.24 -37.53 1.71
CA ASN A 10 -1.70 -37.44 1.53
C ASN A 10 -2.15 -36.12 0.89
N LEU A 11 -1.37 -35.05 1.01
CA LEU A 11 -1.67 -33.72 0.45
C LEU A 11 -0.80 -33.34 -0.74
N LYS A 12 -0.04 -34.28 -1.32
CA LYS A 12 0.84 -34.06 -2.50
C LYS A 12 0.12 -33.52 -3.75
N TRP A 13 -1.20 -33.65 -3.81
CA TRP A 13 -2.05 -33.16 -4.91
C TRP A 13 -2.59 -31.75 -4.65
N GLU A 14 -2.55 -31.28 -3.40
CA GLU A 14 -2.81 -29.90 -3.06
C GLU A 14 -1.50 -29.11 -3.22
N LYS A 15 -1.55 -28.04 -4.01
CA LYS A 15 -0.48 -27.04 -3.97
C LYS A 15 -0.65 -26.26 -2.67
N TYR A 16 0.41 -26.15 -1.88
CA TYR A 16 0.44 -25.21 -0.77
C TYR A 16 0.14 -23.80 -1.32
N GLY A 17 -0.59 -22.98 -0.57
CA GLY A 17 -0.92 -21.61 -1.00
C GLY A 17 0.33 -20.79 -1.37
N ASP A 18 1.47 -21.11 -0.77
CA ASP A 18 2.78 -20.50 -1.03
C ASP A 18 3.38 -20.90 -2.40
N ASP A 19 2.99 -22.07 -2.94
CA ASP A 19 3.41 -22.56 -4.28
C ASP A 19 2.48 -22.09 -5.41
N LEU A 20 1.44 -21.33 -5.05
CA LEU A 20 0.52 -20.73 -6.00
C LEU A 20 0.96 -19.28 -6.24
N GLU A 21 1.59 -19.02 -7.39
CA GLU A 21 1.69 -17.65 -7.92
C GLU A 21 0.28 -17.15 -8.28
N LEU A 22 -0.45 -16.72 -7.26
CA LEU A 22 -1.74 -16.07 -7.41
C LEU A 22 -1.46 -14.64 -7.84
N SER A 23 -1.45 -14.40 -9.15
CA SER A 23 -1.55 -13.03 -9.67
C SER A 23 -3.01 -12.56 -9.50
N PHE A 24 -3.32 -11.94 -8.36
CA PHE A 24 -4.62 -11.31 -8.15
C PHE A 24 -4.46 -9.81 -7.91
N GLU A 25 -5.39 -9.05 -8.48
CA GLU A 25 -5.53 -7.64 -8.14
C GLU A 25 -6.36 -7.54 -6.85
N ARG A 26 -5.91 -6.71 -5.91
CA ARG A 26 -6.62 -6.41 -4.67
C ARG A 26 -6.76 -4.91 -4.47
N VAL A 27 -7.82 -4.54 -3.76
CA VAL A 27 -8.01 -3.17 -3.30
C VAL A 27 -7.30 -2.98 -1.95
N GLY A 28 -6.41 -2.00 -1.89
CA GLY A 28 -5.70 -1.58 -0.69
C GLY A 28 -5.99 -0.14 -0.34
N TRP A 29 -5.80 0.22 0.94
CA TRP A 29 -5.87 1.61 1.40
C TRP A 29 -4.51 2.03 1.93
N ILE A 30 -3.97 3.12 1.40
CA ILE A 30 -2.74 3.75 1.90
C ILE A 30 -3.12 4.94 2.78
N ARG A 31 -2.45 5.09 3.92
CA ARG A 31 -2.61 6.22 4.83
C ARG A 31 -1.34 7.06 4.80
N ILE A 32 -1.39 8.20 4.12
CA ILE A 32 -0.25 9.11 4.03
C ILE A 32 -0.29 10.05 5.24
N MET A 33 0.75 10.01 6.07
CA MET A 33 0.90 10.84 7.28
C MET A 33 2.10 11.77 7.15
N GLY A 34 2.07 12.93 7.81
CA GLY A 34 3.25 13.80 7.95
C GLY A 34 3.68 14.52 6.67
N LEU A 35 2.84 14.51 5.62
CA LEU A 35 3.07 15.31 4.43
C LEU A 35 2.88 16.80 4.77
N PRO A 36 3.81 17.70 4.44
CA PRO A 36 3.61 19.13 4.61
C PRO A 36 2.44 19.65 3.79
N LEU A 37 1.58 20.52 4.35
CA LEU A 37 0.39 21.06 3.68
C LEU A 37 0.65 21.65 2.29
N LYS A 38 1.83 22.25 2.06
CA LYS A 38 2.23 22.77 0.74
C LYS A 38 2.32 21.69 -0.36
N LEU A 39 2.43 20.42 0.02
CA LEU A 39 2.46 19.27 -0.86
C LEU A 39 1.11 18.54 -0.90
N TRP A 40 0.10 19.01 -0.17
CA TRP A 40 -1.23 18.41 -0.22
C TRP A 40 -1.89 18.80 -1.54
N GLY A 41 -2.06 17.80 -2.40
CA GLY A 41 -2.64 17.98 -3.71
C GLY A 41 -2.67 16.65 -4.46
N ASP A 42 -3.71 16.49 -5.28
CA ASP A 42 -4.02 15.25 -5.97
C ASP A 42 -2.83 14.69 -6.74
N HIS A 43 -2.06 15.55 -7.40
CA HIS A 43 -0.86 15.17 -8.13
C HIS A 43 0.20 14.47 -7.24
N ASN A 44 0.48 15.04 -6.07
CA ASN A 44 1.49 14.50 -5.16
C ASN A 44 1.00 13.20 -4.54
N PHE A 45 -0.28 13.13 -4.16
CA PHE A 45 -0.85 11.91 -3.63
C PHE A 45 -0.86 10.78 -4.65
N VAL A 46 -1.27 11.05 -5.90
CA VAL A 46 -1.21 10.07 -7.01
C VAL A 46 0.24 9.63 -7.26
N THR A 47 1.20 10.53 -7.15
CA THR A 47 2.62 10.20 -7.30
C THR A 47 3.11 9.26 -6.19
N ILE A 48 2.69 9.49 -4.94
CA ILE A 48 3.01 8.63 -3.80
C ILE A 48 2.37 7.25 -3.98
N THR A 49 1.06 7.21 -4.23
CA THR A 49 0.30 5.96 -4.31
C THR A 49 0.60 5.16 -5.56
N GLY A 50 1.00 5.82 -6.65
CA GLY A 50 1.42 5.21 -7.91
C GLY A 50 2.60 4.24 -7.76
N ARG A 51 3.41 4.39 -6.69
CA ARG A 51 4.50 3.45 -6.38
C ARG A 51 4.00 2.07 -5.94
N TYR A 52 2.80 2.02 -5.37
CA TYR A 52 2.25 0.82 -4.75
C TYR A 52 1.10 0.22 -5.55
N GLY A 53 0.54 0.96 -6.51
CA GLY A 53 -0.56 0.48 -7.35
C GLY A 53 -1.24 1.60 -8.12
N LYS A 54 -2.31 1.25 -8.82
CA LYS A 54 -3.15 2.20 -9.54
C LYS A 54 -4.13 2.86 -8.56
N THR A 55 -4.14 4.19 -8.49
CA THR A 55 -5.14 4.91 -7.69
C THR A 55 -6.53 4.71 -8.30
N ILE A 56 -7.49 4.26 -7.49
CA ILE A 56 -8.87 3.94 -7.94
C ILE A 56 -9.95 4.79 -7.27
N SER A 57 -9.66 5.41 -6.13
CA SER A 57 -10.57 6.34 -5.47
C SER A 57 -9.85 7.65 -5.20
N PRO A 58 -10.26 8.77 -5.82
CA PRO A 58 -9.76 10.09 -5.46
C PRO A 58 -10.23 10.50 -4.05
N PHE A 59 -9.56 11.53 -3.55
CA PHE A 59 -9.51 11.97 -2.16
C PHE A 59 -10.87 12.48 -1.66
N ASP A 60 -11.28 12.02 -0.49
CA ASP A 60 -12.40 12.64 0.24
C ASP A 60 -11.99 14.05 0.63
N ASP A 61 -12.50 15.00 -0.14
CA ASP A 61 -12.62 16.44 0.11
C ASP A 61 -11.62 17.00 1.13
N VAL A 62 -10.35 16.92 0.75
CA VAL A 62 -9.21 17.21 1.62
C VAL A 62 -9.28 18.63 2.18
N TYR A 63 -9.84 19.57 1.41
CA TYR A 63 -9.95 20.98 1.79
C TYR A 63 -11.08 21.27 2.78
N HIS A 64 -12.12 20.43 2.82
CA HIS A 64 -13.22 20.58 3.79
C HIS A 64 -13.09 19.64 4.99
N ARG A 65 -12.05 18.80 5.02
CA ARG A 65 -11.70 17.98 6.19
C ARG A 65 -11.09 18.84 7.30
N GLY A 66 -11.67 18.75 8.50
CA GLY A 66 -11.11 19.35 9.71
C GLY A 66 -9.85 18.65 10.23
N ASP A 67 -9.57 17.42 9.78
CA ASP A 67 -8.37 16.66 10.15
C ASP A 67 -7.42 16.52 8.96
N LEU A 68 -6.31 17.26 9.03
CA LEU A 68 -5.22 17.24 8.05
C LEU A 68 -3.99 16.46 8.57
N SER A 69 -4.16 15.60 9.59
CA SER A 69 -3.06 14.75 10.04
C SER A 69 -2.76 13.63 9.05
N TYR A 70 -3.73 13.26 8.19
CA TYR A 70 -3.57 12.21 7.19
C TYR A 70 -4.53 12.31 6.02
N VAL A 71 -4.16 11.65 4.93
CA VAL A 71 -5.07 11.32 3.83
C VAL A 71 -5.11 9.82 3.60
N LYS A 72 -6.29 9.31 3.24
CA LYS A 72 -6.48 7.88 2.92
C LYS A 72 -6.79 7.74 1.45
N VAL A 73 -6.08 6.86 0.76
CA VAL A 73 -6.17 6.72 -0.71
C VAL A 73 -6.40 5.26 -1.06
N GLY A 74 -7.40 5.02 -1.91
CA GLY A 74 -7.72 3.69 -2.43
C GLY A 74 -6.86 3.36 -3.64
N ILE A 75 -6.18 2.22 -3.59
CA ILE A 75 -5.34 1.71 -4.68
C ILE A 75 -5.76 0.30 -5.10
N LEU A 76 -5.53 -0.02 -6.37
CA LEU A 76 -5.54 -1.37 -6.91
C LEU A 76 -4.09 -1.83 -7.03
N THR A 77 -3.74 -2.93 -6.39
CA THR A 77 -2.37 -3.45 -6.33
C THR A 77 -2.36 -4.96 -6.45
N THR A 78 -1.27 -5.50 -6.99
CA THR A 78 -0.94 -6.93 -6.98
C THR A 78 0.05 -7.29 -5.88
N MET A 79 0.61 -6.30 -5.17
CA MET A 79 1.53 -6.52 -4.06
C MET A 79 0.78 -7.19 -2.91
N CYS A 80 1.31 -8.28 -2.37
CA CYS A 80 0.73 -8.99 -1.22
C CYS A 80 1.25 -8.47 0.14
N ASP A 81 2.39 -7.79 0.14
CA ASP A 81 3.04 -7.33 1.37
C ASP A 81 2.34 -6.14 2.02
N ARG A 82 2.63 -5.94 3.31
CA ARG A 82 2.15 -4.79 4.07
C ARG A 82 2.97 -3.56 3.69
N ILE A 83 2.30 -2.55 3.13
CA ILE A 83 2.89 -1.24 2.86
C ILE A 83 2.97 -0.48 4.19
N ASN A 84 4.21 -0.22 4.65
CA ASN A 84 4.52 0.58 5.83
C ASN A 84 5.93 1.15 5.66
N GLU A 85 6.06 2.18 4.84
CA GLU A 85 7.32 2.73 4.38
C GLU A 85 7.46 4.20 4.73
N GLU A 86 8.70 4.66 4.95
CA GLU A 86 9.00 6.08 5.06
C GLU A 86 9.43 6.62 3.70
N ILE A 87 8.66 7.53 3.13
CA ILE A 87 8.96 8.15 1.84
C ILE A 87 9.61 9.51 2.10
N THR A 88 10.79 9.71 1.50
CA THR A 88 11.45 11.01 1.46
C THR A 88 11.05 11.74 0.18
N MET A 89 10.53 12.96 0.33
CA MET A 89 10.24 13.85 -0.80
C MET A 89 11.18 15.04 -0.78
N ALA A 90 11.85 15.27 -1.91
CA ALA A 90 12.62 16.48 -2.15
C ALA A 90 11.70 17.53 -2.77
N THR A 91 11.49 18.66 -2.08
CA THR A 91 11.04 19.90 -2.73
C THR A 91 12.26 20.79 -2.94
N GLU A 92 12.20 21.71 -3.91
CA GLU A 92 13.32 22.58 -4.34
C GLU A 92 14.06 23.31 -3.21
N ASP A 93 13.50 23.40 -2.00
CA ASP A 93 14.17 24.01 -0.83
C ASP A 93 14.18 23.19 0.49
N LYS A 94 13.72 21.93 0.54
CA LYS A 94 13.83 21.07 1.76
C LYS A 94 13.40 19.61 1.53
N LEU A 95 14.10 18.68 2.20
CA LEU A 95 13.72 17.27 2.33
C LEU A 95 12.69 17.09 3.44
N PHE A 96 11.60 16.38 3.17
CA PHE A 96 10.59 16.01 4.18
C PHE A 96 10.43 14.49 4.24
N LYS A 97 10.36 13.98 5.47
CA LYS A 97 10.11 12.58 5.82
C LYS A 97 8.62 12.38 6.07
N SER A 98 8.00 11.44 5.36
CA SER A 98 6.59 11.06 5.51
C SER A 98 6.50 9.55 5.71
N ILE A 99 5.57 9.09 6.53
CA ILE A 99 5.33 7.66 6.80
C ILE A 99 4.03 7.28 6.10
N SER A 100 4.06 6.25 5.25
CA SER A 100 2.95 5.73 4.44
C SER A 100 2.63 4.28 4.78
#